data_AF-A0A839ALM4-F1
#
_entry.id   AF-A0A839ALM4-F1
#
_cell.length_a   1.000
_cell.length_b   1.000
_cell.length_c   1.000
_cell.angle_alpha   90.00
_cell.angle_beta   90.00
_cell.angle_gamma   90.00
#
_symmetry.space_group_name_H-M   'P 1'
#
loop_
_entity.id
_entity.type
_entity.pdbx_description
1 polymer ?
#
loop_
_entity_poly.entity_id
_entity_poly.type
_entity_poly.pdbx_seq_one_letter_code
_entity_poly.pdbx_strand_id
1 'polypeptide(L)'
;MIISASKKDIKELTYIALLSKAYWEYSHEQIESWREDLTVTSKMIEDMMVYTFISEEKISGFYILNQPENNTIELEFLFVHPDYIGQKIGKQLLVHAVKKACELNVNSMTLLADPNAQPFYESQGFICIGKKESAIPNRFLPLMQKDLIS
;
A
#
# COMPACT_ATOMS: atom_id res chain seq x y z
N MET A 1 11.38 13.07 -0.82
CA MET A 1 12.37 11.99 -0.61
C MET A 1 11.73 10.85 0.17
N ILE A 2 12.21 9.62 0.05
CA ILE A 2 11.65 8.46 0.76
C ILE A 2 12.50 8.14 2.00
N ILE A 3 11.88 7.99 3.16
CA ILE A 3 12.53 7.67 4.44
C ILE A 3 11.77 6.58 5.21
N SER A 4 12.44 5.91 6.15
CA SER A 4 11.77 4.97 7.06
C SER A 4 10.83 5.73 7.99
N ALA A 5 9.64 5.16 8.22
CA ALA A 5 8.71 5.68 9.21
C ALA A 5 9.13 5.34 10.64
N SER A 6 8.55 6.05 11.59
CA SER A 6 8.69 5.84 13.03
C SER A 6 7.32 5.80 13.71
N LYS A 7 7.29 5.45 14.99
CA LYS A 7 6.04 5.44 15.78
C LYS A 7 5.35 6.81 15.85
N LYS A 8 6.08 7.90 15.63
CA LYS A 8 5.52 9.26 15.63
C LYS A 8 4.61 9.49 14.41
N ASP A 9 4.84 8.75 13.33
CA ASP A 9 4.14 8.93 12.05
C ASP A 9 2.81 8.18 12.00
N ILE A 10 2.58 7.22 12.92
CA ILE A 10 1.40 6.32 12.93
C ILE A 10 0.06 7.05 12.71
N LYS A 11 -0.14 8.17 13.41
CA LYS A 11 -1.38 8.95 13.30
C LYS A 11 -1.55 9.53 11.89
N GLU A 12 -0.46 10.05 11.32
CA GLU A 12 -0.45 10.64 9.99
C GLU A 12 -0.62 9.58 8.91
N LEU A 13 0.03 8.41 9.04
CA LEU A 13 -0.12 7.32 8.08
C LEU A 13 -1.55 6.77 8.06
N THR A 14 -2.16 6.61 9.24
CA THR A 14 -3.58 6.21 9.36
C THR A 14 -4.49 7.25 8.74
N TYR A 15 -4.23 8.54 8.98
CA TYR A 15 -4.99 9.64 8.40
C TYR A 15 -4.93 9.62 6.87
N ILE A 16 -3.73 9.46 6.29
CA ILE A 16 -3.52 9.37 4.84
C ILE A 16 -4.25 8.16 4.26
N ALA A 17 -4.20 6.98 4.90
CA ALA A 17 -4.88 5.78 4.42
C ALA A 17 -6.40 6.01 4.30
N LEU A 18 -7.00 6.60 5.34
CA LEU A 18 -8.44 6.92 5.36
C LEU A 18 -8.81 7.95 4.28
N LEU A 19 -8.06 9.04 4.16
CA LEU A 19 -8.30 10.07 3.14
C LEU A 19 -8.15 9.54 1.72
N SER A 20 -7.06 8.79 1.47
CA SER A 20 -6.77 8.20 0.17
C SER A 20 -7.85 7.21 -0.23
N LYS A 21 -8.45 6.50 0.73
CA LYS A 21 -9.60 5.62 0.49
C LYS A 21 -10.87 6.42 0.18
N ALA A 22 -11.15 7.47 0.95
CA ALA A 22 -12.33 8.33 0.76
C ALA A 22 -12.33 9.08 -0.59
N TYR A 23 -11.17 9.25 -1.21
CA TYR A 23 -11.05 9.78 -2.57
C TYR A 23 -11.82 8.96 -3.62
N TRP A 24 -12.05 7.67 -3.38
CA TRP A 24 -12.64 6.73 -4.35
C TRP A 24 -14.18 6.64 -4.33
N GLU A 25 -14.88 7.74 -4.05
CA GLU A 25 -16.36 7.85 -4.02
C GLU A 25 -17.08 6.81 -3.11
N TYR A 26 -16.36 6.16 -2.20
CA TYR A 26 -16.95 5.28 -1.19
C TYR A 26 -17.76 6.08 -0.16
N SER A 27 -18.82 5.48 0.37
CA SER A 27 -19.64 6.13 1.41
C SER A 27 -18.86 6.25 2.72
N HIS A 28 -19.22 7.24 3.54
CA HIS A 28 -18.64 7.40 4.88
C HIS A 28 -18.78 6.13 5.72
N GLU A 29 -19.93 5.45 5.66
CA GLU A 29 -20.17 4.19 6.38
C GLU A 29 -19.22 3.08 5.95
N GLN A 30 -18.90 2.98 4.65
CA GLN A 30 -17.92 2.01 4.16
C GLN A 30 -16.51 2.32 4.69
N ILE A 31 -16.10 3.59 4.62
CA ILE A 31 -14.79 4.02 5.13
C ILE A 31 -14.66 3.74 6.63
N GLU A 32 -15.71 4.04 7.42
CA GLU A 32 -15.73 3.74 8.85
C GLU A 32 -15.67 2.24 9.14
N SER A 33 -16.35 1.42 8.34
CA SER A 33 -16.28 -0.05 8.48
C SER A 33 -14.88 -0.61 8.23
N TRP A 34 -14.03 0.11 7.49
CA TRP A 34 -12.64 -0.26 7.21
C TRP A 34 -11.64 0.45 8.12
N ARG A 35 -12.09 1.25 9.09
CA ARG A 35 -11.19 2.08 9.91
C ARG A 35 -10.14 1.24 10.63
N GLU A 36 -10.53 0.11 11.20
CA GLU A 36 -9.59 -0.81 11.86
C GLU A 36 -8.58 -1.37 10.86
N ASP A 37 -9.03 -1.86 9.70
CA ASP A 37 -8.19 -2.40 8.63
C ASP A 37 -7.24 -1.36 8.01
N LEU A 38 -7.58 -0.07 8.07
CA LEU A 38 -6.78 1.04 7.55
C LEU A 38 -5.90 1.71 8.61
N THR A 39 -6.00 1.28 9.88
CA THR A 39 -5.21 1.83 10.97
C THR A 39 -3.81 1.25 10.97
N VAL A 40 -2.80 2.11 10.79
CA VAL A 40 -1.41 1.72 10.97
C VAL A 40 -1.17 1.53 12.47
N THR A 41 -0.62 0.38 12.86
CA THR A 41 -0.38 0.07 14.27
C THR A 41 1.09 0.20 14.64
N SER A 42 1.39 0.34 15.94
CA SER A 42 2.77 0.30 16.44
C SER A 42 3.47 -1.00 16.08
N LYS A 43 2.73 -2.11 16.05
CA LYS A 43 3.24 -3.43 15.67
C LYS A 43 3.70 -3.46 14.21
N MET A 44 2.97 -2.83 13.29
CA MET A 44 3.43 -2.69 11.89
C MET A 44 4.74 -1.92 11.80
N ILE A 45 4.89 -0.82 12.57
CA ILE A 45 6.16 -0.06 12.58
C ILE A 45 7.33 -0.89 13.15
N GLU A 46 7.07 -1.76 14.13
CA GLU A 46 8.07 -2.59 14.78
C GLU A 46 8.46 -3.82 13.95
N ASP A 47 7.48 -4.46 13.34
CA ASP A 47 7.64 -5.79 12.73
C ASP A 47 7.76 -5.73 11.21
N MET A 48 7.47 -4.60 10.57
CA MET A 48 7.39 -4.48 9.11
C MET A 48 8.28 -3.36 8.57
N MET A 49 8.40 -3.30 7.23
CA MET A 49 9.17 -2.30 6.53
C MET A 49 8.25 -1.16 6.08
N VAL A 50 8.26 -0.06 6.83
CA VAL A 50 7.38 1.09 6.59
C VAL A 50 8.18 2.29 6.10
N TYR A 51 7.78 2.85 4.95
CA TYR A 51 8.47 3.98 4.33
C TYR A 51 7.49 5.07 3.92
N THR A 52 7.89 6.32 4.11
CA THR A 52 7.11 7.52 3.79
C THR A 52 7.77 8.32 2.67
N PHE A 53 6.95 8.96 1.84
CA PHE A 53 7.40 9.97 0.89
C PHE A 53 7.17 11.35 1.50
N ILE A 54 8.25 12.10 1.70
CA ILE A 54 8.22 13.48 2.18
C ILE A 54 8.26 14.45 0.98
N SER A 55 7.26 15.32 0.88
CA SER A 55 7.22 16.47 -0.03
C SER A 55 6.85 17.72 0.78
N GLU A 56 7.54 18.84 0.53
CA GLU A 56 7.27 20.12 1.24
C GLU A 56 7.18 19.96 2.77
N GLU A 57 8.12 19.20 3.34
CA GLU A 57 8.20 18.88 4.78
C GLU A 57 7.00 18.10 5.36
N LYS A 58 6.12 17.56 4.50
CA LYS A 58 4.95 16.77 4.89
C LYS A 58 5.01 15.35 4.32
N ILE A 59 4.37 14.41 5.01
CA ILE A 59 4.17 13.07 4.47
C ILE A 59 3.07 13.15 3.40
N SER A 60 3.45 12.89 2.15
CA SER A 60 2.52 12.91 1.00
C SER A 60 2.02 11.52 0.61
N GLY A 61 2.60 10.47 1.19
CA GLY A 61 2.23 9.09 0.96
C GLY A 61 3.18 8.13 1.66
N PHE A 62 2.84 6.86 1.68
CA PHE A 62 3.65 5.83 2.33
C PHE A 62 3.33 4.45 1.77
N TYR A 63 4.18 3.49 2.12
CA TYR A 63 3.90 2.08 1.91
C TYR A 63 4.36 1.22 3.09
N ILE A 64 3.79 0.01 3.19
CA ILE A 64 4.18 -1.02 4.15
C ILE A 64 4.43 -2.32 3.39
N LEU A 65 5.62 -2.90 3.58
CA LEU A 65 5.94 -4.26 3.16
C LEU A 65 5.96 -5.17 4.38
N ASN A 66 5.29 -6.31 4.30
CA ASN A 66 5.38 -7.34 5.34
C ASN A 66 6.80 -7.97 5.38
N GLN A 67 7.00 -8.93 6.29
CA GLN A 67 8.20 -9.75 6.26
C GLN A 67 8.13 -10.77 5.11
N PRO A 68 9.24 -11.01 4.39
CA PRO A 68 9.31 -12.07 3.39
C PRO A 68 8.85 -13.42 3.92
N GLU A 69 8.05 -14.12 3.13
CA GLU A 69 7.59 -15.49 3.43
C GLU A 69 7.55 -16.29 2.12
N ASN A 70 8.03 -17.54 2.13
CA ASN A 70 7.99 -18.43 0.95
C ASN A 70 8.56 -17.82 -0.35
N ASN A 71 9.65 -17.05 -0.25
CA ASN A 71 10.24 -16.28 -1.36
C ASN A 71 9.29 -15.27 -2.03
N THR A 72 8.27 -14.80 -1.32
CA THR A 72 7.41 -13.70 -1.74
C THR A 72 7.35 -12.64 -0.63
N ILE A 73 6.91 -11.44 -0.99
CA ILE A 73 6.62 -10.36 -0.05
C ILE A 73 5.31 -9.70 -0.42
N GLU A 74 4.54 -9.26 0.57
CA GLU A 74 3.29 -8.55 0.35
C GLU A 74 3.49 -7.05 0.55
N LEU A 75 3.04 -6.28 -0.44
CA LEU A 75 2.78 -4.85 -0.29
C LEU A 75 1.40 -4.68 0.36
N GLU A 76 1.39 -4.63 1.69
CA GLU A 76 0.17 -4.48 2.47
C GLU A 76 -0.51 -3.15 2.14
N PHE A 77 0.22 -2.04 2.35
CA PHE A 77 -0.30 -0.69 2.14
C PHE A 77 0.52 0.04 1.09
N LEU A 78 -0.16 0.82 0.24
CA LEU A 78 0.42 1.85 -0.60
C LEU A 78 -0.62 2.96 -0.75
N PHE A 79 -0.44 4.07 -0.03
CA PHE A 79 -1.37 5.19 -0.04
C PHE A 79 -0.67 6.50 -0.35
N VAL A 80 -1.38 7.35 -1.08
CA VAL A 80 -0.95 8.71 -1.42
C VAL A 80 -2.04 9.66 -0.97
N HIS A 81 -1.66 10.73 -0.29
CA HIS A 81 -2.60 11.75 0.14
C HIS A 81 -3.29 12.38 -1.10
N PRO A 82 -4.61 12.60 -1.10
CA PRO A 82 -5.37 13.06 -2.27
C PRO A 82 -4.80 14.28 -2.98
N ASP A 83 -4.34 15.29 -2.23
CA ASP A 83 -3.70 16.51 -2.78
C ASP A 83 -2.47 16.23 -3.66
N TYR A 84 -1.88 15.04 -3.56
CA TYR A 84 -0.69 14.64 -4.31
C TYR A 84 -0.94 13.52 -5.32
N ILE A 85 -2.20 13.11 -5.51
CA ILE A 85 -2.58 12.16 -6.57
C ILE A 85 -2.30 12.79 -7.94
N GLY A 86 -1.87 11.97 -8.90
CA GLY A 86 -1.47 12.42 -10.24
C GLY A 86 -0.04 12.97 -10.35
N GLN A 87 0.67 13.15 -9.22
CA GLN A 87 2.04 13.68 -9.20
C GLN A 87 3.14 12.58 -9.25
N LYS A 88 2.79 11.38 -9.71
CA LYS A 88 3.69 10.20 -9.79
C LYS A 88 4.26 9.72 -8.44
N ILE A 89 3.78 10.21 -7.29
CA ILE A 89 4.25 9.77 -5.96
C ILE A 89 4.00 8.28 -5.74
N GLY A 90 2.81 7.77 -6.06
CA GLY A 90 2.49 6.35 -5.91
C GLY A 90 3.42 5.45 -6.72
N LYS A 91 3.80 5.88 -7.94
CA LYS A 91 4.80 5.19 -8.76
C LYS A 91 6.18 5.19 -8.11
N GLN A 92 6.62 6.31 -7.55
CA GLN A 92 7.92 6.40 -6.88
C GLN A 92 7.98 5.53 -5.62
N LEU A 93 6.92 5.54 -4.81
CA LEU A 93 6.77 4.66 -3.66
C LEU A 93 6.81 3.18 -4.07
N LEU A 94 6.06 2.78 -5.11
CA LEU A 94 6.04 1.40 -5.60
C LEU A 94 7.40 0.96 -6.15
N VAL A 95 8.09 1.81 -6.92
CA VAL A 95 9.45 1.53 -7.41
C VAL A 95 10.42 1.32 -6.25
N HIS A 96 10.31 2.14 -5.20
CA HIS A 96 11.11 1.97 -3.99
C HIS A 96 10.76 0.67 -3.26
N ALA A 97 9.48 0.33 -3.12
CA ALA A 97 9.04 -0.92 -2.51
C ALA A 97 9.56 -2.15 -3.27
N VAL A 98 9.46 -2.15 -4.60
CA VAL A 98 10.02 -3.21 -5.45
C VAL A 98 11.53 -3.34 -5.28
N LYS A 99 12.26 -2.22 -5.24
CA LYS A 99 13.70 -2.24 -4.97
C LYS A 99 14.01 -2.87 -3.61
N LYS A 100 13.27 -2.52 -2.56
CA LYS A 100 13.42 -3.11 -1.22
C LYS A 100 13.10 -4.60 -1.21
N ALA A 101 12.08 -5.04 -1.93
CA ALA A 101 11.80 -6.45 -2.11
C ALA A 101 12.96 -7.19 -2.78
N CYS A 102 13.51 -6.67 -3.88
CA CYS A 102 14.67 -7.27 -4.55
C CYS A 102 15.90 -7.37 -3.63
N GLU A 103 16.15 -6.37 -2.77
CA GLU A 103 17.23 -6.40 -1.77
C GLU A 103 17.09 -7.54 -0.74
N LEU A 104 15.87 -8.09 -0.57
CA LEU A 104 15.56 -9.21 0.31
C LEU A 104 15.64 -10.58 -0.38
N ASN A 105 16.01 -10.63 -1.67
CA ASN A 105 16.13 -11.85 -2.48
C ASN A 105 14.82 -12.66 -2.57
N VAL A 106 13.67 -12.00 -2.59
CA VAL A 106 12.38 -12.64 -2.90
C VAL A 106 12.13 -12.68 -4.41
N ASN A 107 11.32 -13.64 -4.84
CA ASN A 107 11.06 -13.95 -6.23
C ASN A 107 9.87 -13.16 -6.79
N SER A 108 8.93 -12.78 -5.93
CA SER A 108 7.69 -12.10 -6.31
C SER A 108 7.23 -11.13 -5.24
N MET A 109 6.38 -10.20 -5.65
CA MET A 109 5.62 -9.32 -4.78
C MET A 109 4.13 -9.50 -5.02
N THR A 110 3.34 -9.61 -3.95
CA THR A 110 1.88 -9.69 -4.00
C THR A 110 1.22 -8.48 -3.36
N LEU A 111 -0.03 -8.22 -3.72
CA LEU A 111 -0.89 -7.25 -3.06
C LEU A 111 -2.36 -7.57 -3.25
N LEU A 112 -3.21 -7.10 -2.33
CA LEU A 112 -4.65 -7.02 -2.53
C LEU A 112 -4.99 -5.60 -2.99
N ALA A 113 -5.35 -5.46 -4.27
CA ALA A 113 -5.67 -4.16 -4.83
C ALA A 113 -7.07 -3.72 -4.40
N ASP A 114 -7.26 -2.41 -4.23
CA ASP A 114 -8.60 -1.85 -4.41
C ASP A 114 -8.99 -2.00 -5.90
N PRO A 115 -10.25 -2.36 -6.24
CA PRO A 115 -10.68 -2.43 -7.63
C PRO A 115 -10.38 -1.15 -8.43
N ASN A 116 -10.46 0.03 -7.80
CA ASN A 116 -10.15 1.30 -8.45
C ASN A 116 -8.65 1.52 -8.69
N ALA A 117 -7.79 0.81 -7.95
CA ALA A 117 -6.33 0.88 -8.09
C ALA A 117 -5.76 -0.23 -8.99
N GLN A 118 -6.56 -1.23 -9.38
CA GLN A 118 -6.09 -2.33 -10.24
C GLN A 118 -5.41 -1.82 -11.53
N PRO A 119 -5.98 -0.87 -12.31
CA PRO A 119 -5.32 -0.37 -13.52
C PRO A 119 -3.97 0.27 -13.27
N PHE A 120 -3.79 0.91 -12.10
CA PHE A 120 -2.50 1.44 -11.69
C PHE A 120 -1.48 0.31 -11.55
N TYR A 121 -1.78 -0.76 -10.81
CA TYR A 121 -0.86 -1.87 -10.62
C TYR A 121 -0.57 -2.65 -11.91
N GLU A 122 -1.57 -2.86 -12.76
CA GLU A 122 -1.40 -3.48 -14.09
C GLU A 122 -0.39 -2.68 -14.94
N SER A 123 -0.49 -1.35 -14.94
CA SER A 123 0.46 -0.49 -15.65
C SER A 123 1.91 -0.55 -15.10
N GLN A 124 2.10 -1.09 -13.89
CA GLN A 124 3.40 -1.30 -13.26
C GLN A 124 3.89 -2.76 -13.40
N GLY A 125 3.17 -3.56 -14.21
CA GLY A 125 3.51 -4.94 -14.53
C GLY A 125 3.15 -5.93 -13.43
N PHE A 126 2.12 -5.63 -12.64
CA PHE A 126 1.43 -6.65 -11.85
C PHE A 126 0.36 -7.33 -12.73
N ILE A 127 0.10 -8.61 -12.46
CA ILE A 127 -0.98 -9.37 -13.08
C ILE A 127 -1.98 -9.81 -12.02
N CYS A 128 -3.26 -9.86 -12.37
CA CYS A 128 -4.29 -10.41 -11.49
C CYS A 128 -4.24 -11.94 -11.51
N ILE A 129 -3.93 -12.56 -10.36
CA ILE A 129 -3.81 -14.02 -10.21
C ILE A 129 -4.99 -14.63 -9.44
N GLY A 130 -5.90 -13.80 -8.95
CA GLY A 130 -7.06 -14.26 -8.21
C GLY A 130 -7.83 -13.10 -7.60
N LYS A 131 -8.74 -13.46 -6.68
CA LYS A 131 -9.54 -12.49 -5.94
C LYS A 131 -9.84 -13.03 -4.55
N LYS A 132 -9.84 -12.14 -3.56
CA LYS A 132 -10.15 -12.45 -2.16
C LYS A 132 -11.40 -11.69 -1.74
N GLU A 133 -12.35 -12.36 -1.11
CA GLU A 133 -13.48 -11.66 -0.51
C GLU A 133 -12.98 -10.79 0.65
N SER A 134 -13.40 -9.53 0.67
CA SER A 134 -13.09 -8.60 1.75
C SER A 134 -14.01 -8.83 2.95
N ALA A 135 -13.77 -8.14 4.06
CA ALA A 135 -14.68 -8.15 5.21
C ALA A 135 -16.10 -7.66 4.87
N ILE A 136 -16.26 -6.90 3.78
CA ILE A 136 -17.59 -6.54 3.25
C ILE A 136 -18.13 -7.69 2.41
N PRO A 137 -19.31 -8.25 2.75
CA PRO A 137 -19.94 -9.33 1.99
C PRO A 137 -20.10 -8.98 0.51
N ASN A 138 -19.81 -9.92 -0.37
CA ASN A 138 -19.90 -9.79 -1.83
C ASN A 138 -18.95 -8.75 -2.45
N ARG A 139 -17.94 -8.25 -1.72
CA ARG A 139 -16.89 -7.38 -2.26
C ARG A 139 -15.59 -8.16 -2.39
N PHE A 140 -15.09 -8.26 -3.62
CA PHE A 140 -13.86 -9.00 -3.94
C PHE A 140 -12.71 -8.04 -4.30
N LEU A 141 -11.56 -8.24 -3.67
CA LEU A 141 -10.32 -7.53 -3.96
C LEU A 141 -9.47 -8.35 -4.94
N PRO A 142 -8.99 -7.77 -6.05
CA PRO A 142 -8.02 -8.42 -6.93
C PRO A 142 -6.75 -8.77 -6.17
N LEU A 143 -6.38 -10.05 -6.18
CA LEU A 143 -5.06 -10.50 -5.75
C LEU A 143 -4.11 -10.36 -6.93
N MET A 144 -3.12 -9.48 -6.79
CA MET A 144 -2.18 -9.16 -7.85
C MET A 144 -0.77 -9.59 -7.50
N GLN A 145 -0.01 -10.02 -8.50
CA GLN A 145 1.38 -10.46 -8.36
C GLN A 145 2.28 -9.80 -9.40
N LYS A 146 3.51 -9.49 -9.02
CA LYS A 146 4.60 -9.13 -9.91
C LYS A 146 5.79 -10.04 -9.65
N ASP A 147 6.33 -10.64 -10.72
CA ASP A 147 7.60 -11.38 -10.64
C ASP A 147 8.77 -10.38 -10.57
N LEU A 148 9.73 -10.67 -9.70
CA LEU A 148 10.89 -9.83 -9.41
C LEU A 148 12.21 -10.41 -9.91
N ILE A 149 12.20 -11.67 -10.36
CA ILE A 149 13.35 -12.30 -11.02
C ILE A 149 13.28 -11.97 -12.51
N SER A 150 14.40 -11.51 -13.04
CA SER A 150 14.65 -11.35 -14.48
C SER A 150 15.27 -12.61 -15.09
#